data_AF-A0A0K1D9V0-F1
#
_entry.id   AF-A0A0K1D9V0-F1
#
_cell.length_a   1.000
_cell.length_b   1.000
_cell.length_c   1.000
_cell.angle_alpha   90.00
_cell.angle_beta   90.00
_cell.angle_gamma   90.00
#
_symmetry.space_group_name_H-M   'P 1'
#
loop_
_entity.id
_entity.type
_entity.pdbx_description
1 polymer ?
#
loop_
_entity_poly.entity_id
_entity_poly.type
_entity_poly.pdbx_seq_one_letter_code
_entity_poly.pdbx_strand_id
1 'polypeptide(L)'
;VWGKTASKIYGPKAGQDYLDNELRFSLLCQAALEAPRVLNLNCSKYFSGPYGEDVLFIANDWHTALLPCYLKSIYQSRGIYMNAKVAFCIHNIAYQGRFASSDFSLLNLPDEYKSSFDFIDGYEKPVKGRKINWMKAGILEADRVVTVSPYYAQELVSG
;
A
#
# COMPACT_ATOMS: atom_id res chain seq x y z
N VAL A 1 -12.33 4.46 -12.78
CA VAL A 1 -11.91 3.14 -13.32
C VAL A 1 -13.04 2.15 -13.11
N TRP A 2 -13.46 1.47 -14.19
CA TRP A 2 -14.51 0.45 -14.15
C TRP A 2 -13.87 -0.92 -13.92
N GLY A 3 -14.47 -1.74 -13.06
CA GLY A 3 -14.10 -3.15 -12.89
C GLY A 3 -14.77 -4.03 -13.95
N LYS A 4 -14.31 -5.28 -14.07
CA LYS A 4 -14.91 -6.28 -14.98
C LYS A 4 -16.39 -6.57 -14.69
N THR A 5 -16.84 -6.27 -13.47
CA THR A 5 -18.23 -6.37 -12.99
C THR A 5 -19.10 -5.18 -13.38
N ALA A 6 -18.59 -4.23 -14.18
CA ALA A 6 -19.21 -2.92 -14.46
C ALA A 6 -19.45 -2.03 -13.22
N SER A 7 -19.06 -2.48 -12.03
CA SER A 7 -18.99 -1.63 -10.84
C SER A 7 -17.71 -0.79 -10.88
N LYS A 8 -17.77 0.42 -10.31
CA LYS A 8 -16.58 1.25 -10.13
C LYS A 8 -15.74 0.69 -8.98
N ILE A 9 -14.42 0.74 -9.13
CA ILE A 9 -13.48 0.03 -8.23
C ILE A 9 -13.40 0.70 -6.85
N TYR A 10 -13.34 2.03 -6.82
CA TYR A 10 -13.00 2.81 -5.61
C TYR A 10 -14.19 3.49 -4.96
N GLY A 11 -15.33 3.54 -5.62
CA GLY A 11 -16.52 4.20 -5.11
C GLY A 11 -17.65 4.27 -6.12
N PRO A 12 -18.91 4.50 -5.70
CA PRO A 12 -20.07 4.41 -6.58
C PRO A 12 -20.08 5.50 -7.68
N LYS A 13 -19.41 6.64 -7.43
CA LYS A 13 -19.29 7.77 -8.35
C LYS A 13 -17.90 8.38 -8.27
N ALA A 14 -17.50 9.14 -9.29
CA ALA A 14 -16.21 9.85 -9.23
C ALA A 14 -16.26 10.90 -8.12
N GLY A 15 -15.22 10.97 -7.28
CA GLY A 15 -15.14 11.89 -6.14
C GLY A 15 -15.89 11.43 -4.87
N GLN A 16 -16.50 10.24 -4.91
CA GLN A 16 -17.11 9.58 -3.75
C GLN A 16 -16.54 8.19 -3.61
N ASP A 17 -15.79 7.95 -2.54
CA ASP A 17 -15.15 6.68 -2.24
C ASP A 17 -16.11 5.72 -1.51
N TYR A 18 -15.87 4.42 -1.60
CA TYR A 18 -16.52 3.46 -0.70
C TYR A 18 -15.93 3.58 0.72
N LEU A 19 -16.80 3.44 1.73
CA LEU A 19 -16.41 3.49 3.14
C LEU A 19 -15.51 2.32 3.54
N ASP A 20 -15.53 1.22 2.79
CA ASP A 20 -14.76 0.01 3.07
C ASP A 20 -13.40 -0.02 2.35
N ASN A 21 -13.01 1.05 1.63
CA ASN A 21 -11.75 1.08 0.89
C ASN A 21 -10.54 0.79 1.79
N GLU A 22 -10.52 1.33 3.01
CA GLU A 22 -9.45 1.04 3.98
C GLU A 22 -9.33 -0.46 4.26
N LEU A 23 -10.45 -1.11 4.58
CA LEU A 23 -10.47 -2.54 4.84
C LEU A 23 -10.07 -3.34 3.59
N ARG A 24 -10.61 -2.99 2.43
CA ARG A 24 -10.34 -3.68 1.16
C ARG A 24 -8.87 -3.65 0.79
N PHE A 25 -8.23 -2.50 0.91
CA PHE A 25 -6.83 -2.33 0.51
C PHE A 25 -5.84 -2.79 1.59
N SER A 26 -6.20 -2.71 2.87
CA SER A 26 -5.47 -3.42 3.93
C SER A 26 -5.49 -4.94 3.72
N LEU A 27 -6.67 -5.51 3.45
CA LEU A 27 -6.82 -6.94 3.18
C LEU A 27 -6.05 -7.35 1.92
N LEU A 28 -6.08 -6.53 0.86
CA LEU A 28 -5.29 -6.77 -0.36
C LEU A 28 -3.80 -6.87 -0.03
N CYS A 29 -3.24 -5.95 0.76
CA CYS A 29 -1.83 -5.97 1.12
C CYS A 29 -1.47 -7.22 1.92
N GLN A 30 -2.28 -7.60 2.91
CA GLN A 30 -2.05 -8.78 3.73
C GLN A 30 -2.15 -10.07 2.89
N ALA A 31 -3.17 -10.19 2.04
CA ALA A 31 -3.33 -11.33 1.14
C ALA A 31 -2.19 -11.42 0.10
N ALA A 32 -1.69 -10.28 -0.39
CA ALA A 32 -0.55 -10.23 -1.31
C ALA A 32 0.75 -10.70 -0.65
N LEU A 33 0.91 -10.52 0.67
CA LEU A 33 2.04 -11.06 1.43
C LEU A 33 1.89 -12.55 1.73
N GLU A 34 0.70 -13.12 1.80
CA GLU A 34 0.54 -14.57 1.97
C GLU A 34 0.73 -15.32 0.65
N ALA A 35 0.28 -14.73 -0.47
CA ALA A 35 0.21 -15.39 -1.77
C ALA A 35 1.53 -16.07 -2.22
N PRO A 36 2.72 -15.44 -2.13
CA PRO A 36 3.97 -16.07 -2.56
C PRO A 36 4.33 -17.32 -1.75
N ARG A 37 3.87 -17.44 -0.51
CA ARG A 37 4.16 -18.58 0.38
C ARG A 37 3.18 -19.73 0.20
N VAL A 38 1.91 -19.42 -0.03
CA VAL A 38 0.84 -20.43 0.01
C VAL A 38 0.34 -20.86 -1.37
N LEU A 39 0.40 -20.00 -2.39
CA LEU A 39 -0.12 -20.34 -3.71
C LEU A 39 0.88 -21.18 -4.49
N ASN A 40 0.47 -22.41 -4.80
CA ASN A 40 1.29 -23.33 -5.56
C ASN A 40 1.03 -23.18 -7.07
N LEU A 41 2.07 -22.83 -7.84
CA LEU A 41 1.97 -22.46 -9.26
C LEU A 41 2.30 -23.61 -10.20
N ASN A 42 1.84 -24.81 -9.86
CA ASN A 42 2.07 -26.06 -10.64
C ASN A 42 1.43 -26.07 -12.03
N CYS A 43 0.62 -25.07 -12.38
CA CYS A 43 0.05 -24.93 -13.72
C CYS A 43 1.04 -24.32 -14.73
N SER A 44 2.20 -23.83 -14.29
CA SER A 44 3.23 -23.31 -15.18
C SER A 44 4.10 -24.44 -15.74
N LYS A 45 4.41 -24.38 -17.04
CA LYS A 45 5.40 -25.28 -17.67
C LYS A 45 6.82 -25.03 -17.16
N TYR A 46 7.10 -23.82 -16.68
CA TYR A 46 8.44 -23.33 -16.36
C TYR A 46 8.69 -23.18 -14.86
N PHE A 47 7.65 -23.36 -14.04
CA PHE A 47 7.71 -23.15 -12.61
C PHE A 47 6.74 -24.09 -11.89
N SER A 48 7.13 -24.57 -10.72
CA SER A 48 6.35 -25.48 -9.89
C SER A 48 6.68 -25.19 -8.44
N GLY A 49 5.68 -25.22 -7.56
CA GLY A 49 5.83 -24.76 -6.18
C GLY A 49 5.31 -23.35 -5.93
N PRO A 50 5.41 -22.88 -4.67
CA PRO A 50 5.19 -21.49 -4.31
C PRO A 50 6.38 -20.61 -4.71
N TYR A 51 6.17 -19.30 -4.85
CA TYR A 51 7.25 -18.33 -5.07
C TYR A 51 8.29 -18.32 -3.94
N GLY A 52 7.85 -18.58 -2.71
CA GLY A 52 8.71 -18.59 -1.52
C GLY A 52 8.91 -17.20 -0.93
N GLU A 53 10.04 -17.02 -0.24
CA GLU A 53 10.32 -15.85 0.61
C GLU A 53 11.40 -14.91 0.07
N ASP A 54 12.16 -15.33 -0.94
CA ASP A 54 13.16 -14.49 -1.59
C ASP A 54 12.55 -13.78 -2.80
N VAL A 55 11.82 -12.69 -2.51
CA VAL A 55 10.99 -11.98 -3.50
C VAL A 55 11.11 -10.46 -3.35
N LEU A 56 10.98 -9.75 -4.48
CA LEU A 56 10.83 -8.30 -4.52
C LEU A 56 9.35 -7.96 -4.75
N PHE A 57 8.74 -7.24 -3.80
CA PHE A 57 7.40 -6.71 -3.97
C PHE A 57 7.46 -5.35 -4.66
N ILE A 58 6.61 -5.16 -5.67
CA ILE A 58 6.38 -3.86 -6.30
C ILE A 58 5.00 -3.37 -5.87
N ALA A 59 4.98 -2.45 -4.92
CA ALA A 59 3.77 -1.83 -4.40
C ALA A 59 3.43 -0.59 -5.24
N ASN A 60 2.23 -0.52 -5.80
CA ASN A 60 1.77 0.53 -6.70
C ASN A 60 0.72 1.43 -6.01
N ASP A 61 1.04 2.72 -5.89
CA ASP A 61 0.22 3.79 -5.28
C ASP A 61 -0.32 3.47 -3.87
N TRP A 62 -1.14 4.38 -3.35
CA TRP A 62 -1.69 4.32 -1.99
C TRP A 62 -2.40 3.00 -1.68
N HIS A 63 -3.03 2.34 -2.67
CA HIS A 63 -3.76 1.08 -2.49
C HIS A 63 -2.89 -0.05 -1.93
N THR A 64 -1.57 -0.01 -2.15
CA THR A 64 -0.63 -1.03 -1.69
C THR A 64 0.45 -0.46 -0.76
N ALA A 65 0.30 0.79 -0.31
CA ALA A 65 1.29 1.48 0.49
C ALA A 65 1.44 0.92 1.91
N LEU A 66 0.50 0.08 2.38
CA LEU A 66 0.62 -0.64 3.65
C LEU A 66 1.53 -1.87 3.57
N LEU A 67 1.78 -2.41 2.37
CA LEU A 67 2.58 -3.62 2.19
C LEU A 67 3.95 -3.57 2.88
N PRO A 68 4.78 -2.51 2.73
CA PRO A 68 6.07 -2.45 3.43
C PRO A 68 5.91 -2.42 4.96
N CYS A 69 4.87 -1.76 5.47
CA CYS A 69 4.59 -1.72 6.92
C CYS A 69 4.26 -3.13 7.44
N TYR A 70 3.38 -3.85 6.75
CA TYR A 70 2.98 -5.21 7.14
C TYR A 70 4.14 -6.20 6.99
N LEU A 71 4.93 -6.10 5.92
CA LEU A 71 6.10 -6.94 5.70
C LEU A 71 7.06 -6.86 6.90
N LYS A 72 7.43 -5.64 7.32
CA LYS A 72 8.35 -5.42 8.44
C LYS A 72 7.75 -5.83 9.78
N SER A 73 6.55 -5.33 10.07
CA SER A 73 5.94 -5.46 11.41
C SER A 73 5.41 -6.86 11.72
N ILE A 74 4.86 -7.57 10.74
CA ILE A 74 4.18 -8.86 10.96
C ILE A 74 5.06 -10.04 10.54
N TYR A 75 5.75 -9.94 9.40
CA TYR A 75 6.47 -11.08 8.83
C TYR A 75 7.95 -11.10 9.22
N GLN A 76 8.68 -10.02 8.96
CA GLN A 76 10.11 -9.95 9.26
C GLN A 76 10.38 -10.00 10.77
N SER A 77 9.50 -9.43 11.59
CA SER A 77 9.56 -9.58 13.06
C SER A 77 9.46 -11.04 13.55
N ARG A 78 8.97 -11.95 12.70
CA ARG A 78 8.84 -13.39 12.98
C ARG A 78 9.85 -14.25 12.21
N GLY A 79 10.85 -13.64 11.58
CA GLY A 79 11.86 -14.36 10.80
C GLY A 79 11.40 -14.83 9.42
N ILE A 80 10.27 -14.32 8.92
CA ILE A 80 9.71 -14.63 7.60
C ILE A 80 10.07 -13.50 6.63
N TYR A 81 10.32 -13.81 5.35
CA TYR A 81 10.64 -12.80 4.32
C TYR A 81 11.89 -11.95 4.65
N MET A 82 12.88 -12.54 5.32
CA MET A 82 14.07 -11.81 5.78
C MET A 82 14.87 -11.15 4.65
N ASN A 83 14.87 -11.75 3.45
CA ASN A 83 15.54 -11.20 2.27
C ASN A 83 14.61 -10.37 1.38
N ALA A 84 13.30 -10.41 1.63
CA ALA A 84 12.34 -9.71 0.78
C ALA A 84 12.45 -8.20 0.93
N LYS A 85 12.17 -7.50 -0.18
CA LYS A 85 12.26 -6.04 -0.29
C LYS A 85 11.02 -5.46 -0.94
N VAL A 86 10.78 -4.17 -0.73
CA VAL A 86 9.66 -3.45 -1.34
C VAL A 86 10.15 -2.25 -2.15
N ALA A 87 9.81 -2.26 -3.43
CA ALA A 87 9.85 -1.07 -4.27
C ALA A 87 8.45 -0.43 -4.33
N PHE A 88 8.32 0.81 -3.92
CA PHE A 88 7.08 1.58 -3.96
C PHE A 88 7.03 2.48 -5.20
N CYS A 89 6.08 2.25 -6.08
CA CYS A 89 5.89 2.97 -7.33
C CYS A 89 4.74 3.98 -7.21
N ILE A 90 5.05 5.25 -7.40
CA ILE A 90 4.09 6.36 -7.43
C ILE A 90 3.71 6.62 -8.89
N HIS A 91 2.45 6.40 -9.25
CA HIS A 91 1.92 6.79 -10.56
C HIS A 91 1.23 8.15 -10.48
N ASN A 92 0.66 8.50 -9.33
CA ASN A 92 -0.03 9.76 -9.14
C ASN A 92 -0.04 10.25 -7.68
N ILE A 93 0.75 11.27 -7.39
CA ILE A 93 0.91 11.89 -6.07
C ILE A 93 -0.36 12.56 -5.53
N ALA A 94 -1.35 12.87 -6.37
CA ALA A 94 -2.59 13.50 -5.94
C ALA A 94 -3.46 12.55 -5.10
N TYR A 95 -3.35 11.23 -5.32
CA TYR A 95 -4.13 10.21 -4.62
C TYR A 95 -3.28 9.50 -3.57
N GLN A 96 -3.40 9.92 -2.31
CA GLN A 96 -2.45 9.54 -1.26
C GLN A 96 -3.00 8.53 -0.23
N GLY A 97 -4.27 8.14 -0.33
CA GLY A 97 -4.92 7.30 0.69
C GLY A 97 -4.94 8.01 2.04
N ARG A 98 -5.64 9.15 2.10
CA ARG A 98 -5.79 9.94 3.33
C ARG A 98 -7.06 9.49 4.04
N PHE A 99 -6.94 9.12 5.31
CA PHE A 99 -8.02 8.62 6.18
C PHE A 99 -8.02 9.36 7.52
N ALA A 100 -9.07 9.22 8.34
CA ALA A 100 -9.10 9.90 9.62
C ALA A 100 -8.04 9.32 10.56
N SER A 101 -7.52 10.13 11.49
CA SER A 101 -6.45 9.66 12.37
C SER A 101 -6.87 8.49 13.27
N SER A 102 -8.16 8.41 13.60
CA SER A 102 -8.78 7.30 14.35
C SER A 102 -8.64 5.95 13.63
N ASP A 103 -8.58 5.99 12.31
CA ASP A 103 -8.71 4.81 11.46
C ASP A 103 -7.41 3.99 11.44
N PHE A 104 -6.31 4.55 11.96
CA PHE A 104 -5.07 3.80 12.18
C PHE A 104 -5.31 2.51 12.98
N SER A 105 -6.21 2.55 13.97
CA SER A 105 -6.55 1.38 14.79
C SER A 105 -7.12 0.21 13.98
N LEU A 106 -7.74 0.49 12.82
CA LEU A 106 -8.29 -0.54 11.93
C LEU A 106 -7.20 -1.29 11.16
N LEU A 107 -5.99 -0.72 11.06
CA LEU A 107 -4.90 -1.31 10.29
C LEU A 107 -4.20 -2.46 11.02
N ASN A 108 -4.42 -2.61 12.33
CA ASN A 108 -3.76 -3.61 13.17
C ASN A 108 -2.21 -3.57 13.05
N LEU A 109 -1.65 -2.37 12.87
CA LEU A 109 -0.21 -2.13 12.86
C LEU A 109 0.27 -1.74 14.26
N PRO A 110 1.51 -2.09 14.65
CA PRO A 110 2.08 -1.63 15.91
C PRO A 110 2.17 -0.11 15.99
N ASP A 111 2.08 0.42 17.20
CA ASP A 111 2.06 1.87 17.47
C ASP A 111 3.31 2.61 16.98
N GLU A 112 4.45 1.92 16.86
CA GLU A 112 5.70 2.48 16.33
C GLU A 112 5.56 3.01 14.90
N TYR A 113 4.61 2.51 14.11
CA TYR A 113 4.36 2.99 12.75
C TYR A 113 3.51 4.26 12.70
N LYS A 114 2.85 4.68 13.80
CA LYS A 114 1.94 5.84 13.80
C LYS A 114 2.59 7.10 13.21
N SER A 115 3.86 7.33 13.51
CA SER A 115 4.63 8.49 13.01
C SER A 115 4.80 8.47 11.49
N SER A 116 4.96 7.29 10.87
CA SER A 116 5.06 7.14 9.42
C SER A 116 3.77 7.59 8.72
N PHE A 117 2.61 7.33 9.33
CA PHE A 117 1.30 7.72 8.81
C PHE A 117 0.88 9.15 9.14
N ASP A 118 1.37 9.74 10.24
CA ASP A 118 0.89 11.01 10.75
C ASP A 118 1.00 12.13 9.73
N PHE A 119 -0.11 12.82 9.47
CA PHE A 119 -0.18 13.83 8.41
C PHE A 119 -1.18 14.91 8.75
N ILE A 120 -0.89 16.15 8.38
CA ILE A 120 -1.77 17.30 8.60
C ILE A 120 -1.86 18.09 7.30
N ASP A 121 -3.08 18.38 6.87
CA ASP A 121 -3.35 19.28 5.76
C ASP A 121 -4.61 20.13 6.01
N GLY A 122 -4.86 21.10 5.12
CA GLY A 122 -6.04 21.99 5.18
C GLY A 122 -7.30 21.46 4.48
N TYR A 123 -7.26 20.28 3.86
CA TYR A 123 -8.40 19.73 3.13
C TYR A 123 -9.46 19.19 4.09
N GLU A 124 -10.74 19.38 3.72
CA GLU A 124 -11.89 18.93 4.53
C GLU A 124 -12.08 17.41 4.49
N LYS A 125 -11.73 16.76 3.38
CA LYS A 125 -11.81 15.31 3.23
C LYS A 125 -10.49 14.65 3.62
N PRO A 126 -10.52 13.50 4.32
CA PRO A 126 -11.69 12.86 4.95
C PRO A 126 -12.19 13.59 6.21
N VAL A 127 -11.31 14.33 6.90
CA VAL A 127 -11.61 15.19 8.06
C VAL A 127 -10.73 16.45 7.99
N LYS A 128 -11.10 17.56 8.63
CA LYS A 128 -10.24 18.76 8.66
C LYS A 128 -9.02 18.56 9.58
N GLY A 129 -7.83 18.97 9.15
CA GLY A 129 -6.62 18.92 9.97
C GLY A 129 -5.92 17.57 9.95
N ARG A 130 -5.68 16.99 11.14
CA ARG A 130 -4.87 15.78 11.35
C ARG A 130 -5.54 14.53 10.79
N LYS A 131 -4.74 13.70 10.12
CA LYS A 131 -5.14 12.53 9.33
C LYS A 131 -4.05 11.47 9.38
N ILE A 132 -4.32 10.31 8.81
CA ILE A 132 -3.26 9.39 8.34
C ILE A 132 -3.10 9.51 6.82
N ASN A 133 -1.88 9.30 6.34
CA ASN A 133 -1.53 9.29 4.92
C ASN A 133 -0.77 8.02 4.58
N TRP A 134 -1.44 7.11 3.86
CA TRP A 134 -0.86 5.80 3.54
C TRP A 134 0.30 5.92 2.55
N MET A 135 0.23 6.80 1.55
CA MET A 135 1.33 7.01 0.61
C MET A 135 2.58 7.53 1.32
N LYS A 136 2.44 8.43 2.29
CA LYS A 136 3.56 8.88 3.14
C LYS A 136 4.22 7.69 3.85
N ALA A 137 3.42 6.82 4.47
CA ALA A 137 3.95 5.63 5.11
C ALA A 137 4.63 4.69 4.10
N GLY A 138 4.04 4.49 2.91
CA GLY A 138 4.66 3.69 1.84
C GLY A 138 6.01 4.24 1.38
N ILE A 139 6.14 5.57 1.27
CA ILE A 139 7.41 6.25 0.94
C ILE A 139 8.45 6.05 2.04
N LEU A 140 8.07 6.19 3.31
CA LEU A 140 8.99 6.07 4.44
C LEU A 140 9.40 4.62 4.71
N GLU A 141 8.50 3.66 4.49
CA GLU A 141 8.72 2.27 4.85
C GLU A 141 9.25 1.40 3.71
N ALA A 142 9.16 1.82 2.45
CA ALA A 142 9.71 1.05 1.34
C ALA A 142 11.25 1.10 1.28
N ASP A 143 11.88 0.05 0.76
CA ASP A 143 13.33 0.01 0.54
C ASP A 143 13.75 0.89 -0.65
N ARG A 144 12.84 1.11 -1.61
CA ARG A 144 13.06 1.99 -2.76
C ARG A 144 11.77 2.65 -3.20
N VAL A 145 11.84 3.94 -3.54
CA VAL A 145 10.74 4.66 -4.18
C VAL A 145 11.08 4.90 -5.65
N VAL A 146 10.14 4.59 -6.53
CA VAL A 146 10.22 4.80 -7.98
C VAL A 146 8.97 5.51 -8.48
N THR A 147 9.06 6.07 -9.67
CA THR A 147 7.93 6.76 -10.32
C THR A 147 8.01 6.57 -11.83
N VAL A 148 6.94 6.96 -12.52
CA VAL A 148 6.69 6.57 -13.92
C VAL A 148 7.51 7.34 -14.96
N SER A 149 8.20 8.42 -14.59
CA SER A 149 9.09 9.14 -15.52
C SER A 149 10.18 9.95 -14.81
N PRO A 150 11.32 10.23 -15.49
CA PRO A 150 12.37 11.08 -14.93
C PRO A 150 11.91 12.51 -14.62
N TYR A 151 11.08 13.11 -15.49
CA TYR A 151 10.54 14.45 -15.26
C TYR A 151 9.56 14.48 -14.09
N TYR A 152 8.69 13.48 -13.99
CA TYR A 152 7.77 13.40 -12.87
C TYR A 152 8.54 13.20 -11.55
N ALA A 153 9.64 12.43 -11.57
CA ALA A 153 10.53 12.33 -10.40
C ALA A 153 11.08 13.70 -9.97
N GLN A 154 11.48 14.55 -10.91
CA GLN A 154 11.96 15.91 -10.61
C GLN A 154 10.85 16.77 -10.00
N GLU A 155 9.63 16.72 -10.54
CA GLU A 155 8.46 17.42 -10.00
C GLU A 155 8.15 17.00 -8.55
N LEU A 156 8.26 15.70 -8.24
CA LEU A 156 7.99 15.18 -6.90
C LEU A 156 9.00 15.63 -5.83
N VAL A 157 10.24 15.93 -6.22
CA VAL A 157 11.33 16.27 -5.27
C VAL A 157 11.71 17.76 -5.23
N SER A 158 11.07 18.58 -6.08
CA SER A 158 11.35 20.02 -6.20
C SER A 158 10.33 20.92 -5.48
N GLY A 159 9.28 20.32 -4.92
CA GLY A 159 8.23 21.01 -4.15
C GLY A 159 8.57 21.28 -2.70
#